data_AF-A0A970U6D9-F1
#
_entry.id   AF-A0A970U6D9-F1
#
_cell.length_a   1.000
_cell.length_b   1.000
_cell.length_c   1.000
_cell.angle_alpha   90.00
_cell.angle_beta   90.00
_cell.angle_gamma   90.00
#
_symmetry.space_group_name_H-M   'P 1'
#
loop_
_entity.id
_entity.type
_entity.pdbx_description
1 polymer ?
#
loop_
_entity_poly.entity_id
_entity_poly.type
_entity_poly.pdbx_seq_one_letter_code
_entity_poly.pdbx_strand_id
1 'polypeptide(L)'
;MKLVIAIVNNDDSAIVVSELTHENFIVTRLSTTGGFLMVGNTTLLIGAEDKDVPRIKEIIRKFSDTRKCVKPTSSTLGRGLSNNGLELNVSVGGAIIFVLGVDEMEKF
;
A
#
# COMPACT_ATOMS: atom_id res chain seq x y z
N MET A 1 2.68 4.21 -22.72
CA MET A 1 3.39 3.77 -21.50
C MET A 1 2.98 4.61 -20.30
N LYS A 2 2.91 3.98 -19.13
CA LYS A 2 2.64 4.62 -17.84
C LYS A 2 3.59 4.10 -16.76
N LEU A 3 3.83 4.95 -15.76
CA LEU A 3 4.43 4.57 -14.49
C LEU A 3 3.32 4.55 -13.43
N VAL A 4 3.07 3.37 -12.87
CA VAL A 4 2.15 3.19 -11.76
C VAL A 4 2.95 3.23 -10.45
N ILE A 5 2.59 4.15 -9.57
CA ILE A 5 3.14 4.27 -8.22
C ILE A 5 2.06 3.86 -7.25
N ALA A 6 2.24 2.75 -6.55
CA ALA A 6 1.27 2.24 -5.59
C ALA A 6 1.85 2.23 -4.18
N ILE A 7 1.21 2.93 -3.25
CA ILE A 7 1.54 2.90 -1.81
C ILE A 7 0.59 1.90 -1.17
N VAL A 8 1.13 0.80 -0.67
CA VAL A 8 0.40 -0.29 -0.03
C VAL A 8 0.89 -0.51 1.41
N ASN A 9 0.05 -1.12 2.24
CA ASN A 9 0.47 -1.54 3.57
C ASN A 9 1.57 -2.61 3.47
N ASN A 10 2.51 -2.59 4.42
CA ASN A 10 3.59 -3.57 4.50
C ASN A 10 3.07 -5.01 4.59
N ASP A 11 1.99 -5.25 5.32
CA ASP A 11 1.40 -6.58 5.49
C ASP A 11 0.89 -7.18 4.18
N ASP A 12 0.44 -6.32 3.25
CA ASP A 12 -0.14 -6.71 1.97
C ASP A 12 0.89 -6.73 0.84
N SER A 13 2.00 -6.01 1.02
CA SER A 13 3.02 -5.80 0.00
C SER A 13 3.57 -7.10 -0.60
N ALA A 14 3.77 -8.14 0.20
CA ALA A 14 4.32 -9.41 -0.27
C ALA A 14 3.37 -10.13 -1.24
N ILE A 15 2.08 -10.17 -0.90
CA ILE A 15 1.05 -10.83 -1.72
C ILE A 15 0.84 -10.04 -3.02
N VAL A 16 0.74 -8.71 -2.93
CA VAL A 16 0.59 -7.83 -4.11
C VAL A 16 1.76 -7.99 -5.08
N VAL A 17 3.00 -8.00 -4.58
CA VAL A 17 4.19 -8.19 -5.42
C VAL A 17 4.20 -9.57 -6.07
N SER A 18 3.84 -10.62 -5.32
CA SER A 18 3.78 -11.97 -5.85
C SER A 18 2.79 -12.08 -7.01
N GLU A 19 1.59 -11.52 -6.85
CA GLU A 19 0.53 -11.58 -7.87
C GLU A 19 0.86 -10.74 -9.11
N LEU A 20 1.45 -9.56 -8.92
CA LEU A 20 1.95 -8.76 -10.03
C LEU A 20 3.06 -9.48 -10.81
N THR A 21 3.97 -10.15 -10.09
CA THR A 21 5.06 -10.92 -10.71
C THR A 21 4.53 -12.17 -11.44
N HIS A 22 3.51 -12.84 -10.89
CA HIS A 22 2.82 -13.95 -11.57
C HIS A 22 2.20 -13.54 -12.90
N GLU A 23 1.72 -12.30 -13.03
CA GLU A 23 1.21 -11.74 -14.29
C GLU A 23 2.30 -11.12 -15.19
N ASN A 24 3.58 -11.38 -14.90
CA ASN A 24 4.75 -10.87 -15.62
C ASN A 24 4.96 -9.35 -15.56
N PHE A 25 4.38 -8.67 -14.57
CA PHE A 25 4.70 -7.26 -14.34
C PHE A 25 6.03 -7.12 -13.59
N ILE A 26 6.85 -6.17 -14.04
CA ILE A 26 8.11 -5.83 -13.37
C ILE A 26 7.81 -4.80 -12.30
N VAL A 27 8.08 -5.17 -11.05
CA VAL A 27 7.81 -4.34 -9.88
C VAL A 27 9.11 -4.01 -9.16
N THR A 28 9.31 -2.73 -8.86
CA THR A 28 10.37 -2.28 -7.94
C THR A 28 9.75 -1.89 -6.60
N ARG A 29 10.30 -2.42 -5.51
CA ARG A 29 9.81 -2.19 -4.14
C ARG A 29 10.70 -1.19 -3.41
N LEU A 30 10.07 -0.20 -2.79
CA LEU A 30 10.71 0.79 -1.91
C LEU A 30 10.07 0.73 -0.52
N SER A 31 10.90 0.63 0.53
CA SER A 31 10.46 0.79 1.91
C SER A 31 10.24 2.28 2.20
N THR A 32 9.01 2.65 2.54
CA THR A 32 8.64 4.04 2.84
C THR A 32 7.99 4.16 4.22
N THR A 33 7.89 5.38 4.74
CA THR A 33 7.24 5.63 6.04
C THR A 33 6.18 6.71 5.83
N GLY A 34 4.95 6.45 6.26
CA GLY A 34 3.86 7.41 6.16
C GLY A 34 4.06 8.58 7.12
N GLY A 35 3.94 9.80 6.63
CA GLY A 35 4.22 11.01 7.43
C GLY A 35 3.23 11.26 8.59
N PHE A 36 1.99 10.75 8.50
CA PHE A 36 0.96 11.01 9.51
C PHE A 36 1.02 10.03 10.70
N LEU A 37 1.04 8.72 10.41
CA LEU A 37 1.03 7.69 11.45
C LEU A 37 2.43 7.19 11.82
N MET A 38 3.47 7.63 11.11
CA MET A 38 4.84 7.10 11.18
C MET A 38 4.90 5.57 11.05
N VAL A 39 3.93 4.99 10.33
CA VAL A 39 3.86 3.55 10.05
C VAL A 39 4.63 3.26 8.77
N GLY A 40 5.38 2.16 8.77
CA GLY A 40 6.07 1.66 7.59
C GLY A 40 5.06 1.20 6.53
N ASN A 41 5.23 1.72 5.31
CA ASN A 41 4.49 1.32 4.13
C ASN A 41 5.46 0.79 3.08
N THR A 42 4.92 0.19 2.03
CA THR A 42 5.68 -0.20 0.86
C THR A 42 5.18 0.59 -0.34
N THR A 43 6.11 1.23 -1.05
CA THR A 43 5.82 1.87 -2.34
C THR A 43 6.30 0.97 -3.47
N LEU A 44 5.41 0.68 -4.41
CA LEU A 44 5.67 -0.13 -5.60
C LEU A 44 5.75 0.80 -6.82
N LEU A 45 6.79 0.63 -7.62
CA LEU A 45 6.95 1.28 -8.93
C LEU A 45 6.81 0.22 -10.01
N ILE A 46 5.89 0.46 -10.96
CA ILE A 46 5.53 -0.50 -12.01
C ILE A 46 5.48 0.25 -13.34
N GLY A 47 6.40 -0.08 -14.25
CA GLY A 47 6.33 0.38 -15.64
C GLY A 47 5.42 -0.55 -16.44
N ALA A 48 4.42 0.00 -17.12
CA ALA A 48 3.42 -0.78 -17.84
C ALA A 48 2.89 -0.07 -19.09
N GLU A 49 2.39 -0.86 -20.03
CA GLU A 49 1.63 -0.35 -21.17
C GLU A 49 0.27 0.19 -20.71
N ASP A 50 -0.29 1.14 -21.47
CA ASP A 50 -1.55 1.81 -21.13
C ASP A 50 -2.72 0.80 -20.97
N LYS A 51 -2.69 -0.29 -21.76
CA LYS A 51 -3.67 -1.37 -21.73
C LYS A 51 -3.62 -2.23 -20.45
N ASP A 52 -2.46 -2.27 -19.78
CA ASP A 52 -2.23 -3.15 -18.63
C ASP A 52 -2.50 -2.45 -17.29
N VAL A 53 -2.55 -1.11 -17.29
CA VAL A 53 -2.86 -0.30 -16.10
C VAL A 53 -4.16 -0.70 -15.40
N PRO A 54 -5.29 -0.99 -16.09
CA PRO A 54 -6.51 -1.46 -15.45
C PRO A 54 -6.29 -2.77 -14.67
N ARG A 55 -5.51 -3.69 -15.24
CA ARG A 55 -5.22 -4.99 -14.63
C ARG A 55 -4.38 -4.85 -13.36
N ILE A 56 -3.34 -4.01 -13.41
CA ILE A 56 -2.51 -3.69 -12.24
C ILE A 56 -3.37 -3.10 -11.10
N LYS A 57 -4.28 -2.18 -11.42
CA LYS A 57 -5.21 -1.61 -10.42
C LYS A 57 -6.13 -2.66 -9.81
N GLU A 58 -6.60 -3.62 -10.60
CA GLU A 58 -7.45 -4.71 -10.13
C GLU A 58 -6.73 -5.61 -9.12
N ILE A 59 -5.50 -6.04 -9.45
CA ILE A 59 -4.66 -6.86 -8.56
C ILE A 59 -4.42 -6.14 -7.24
N ILE A 60 -3.97 -4.89 -7.29
CA ILE A 60 -3.69 -4.10 -6.08
C ILE A 60 -4.95 -3.94 -5.24
N ARG A 61 -6.10 -3.62 -5.85
CA ARG A 61 -7.39 -3.50 -5.14
C ARG A 61 -7.78 -4.81 -4.45
N LYS A 62 -7.63 -5.94 -5.13
CA LYS A 62 -8.02 -7.26 -4.61
C LYS A 62 -7.22 -7.67 -3.37
N PHE A 63 -5.93 -7.32 -3.31
CA PHE A 63 -5.02 -7.78 -2.27
C PHE A 63 -4.60 -6.70 -1.25
N SER A 64 -5.07 -5.46 -1.39
CA SER A 64 -4.74 -4.34 -0.49
C SER A 64 -5.97 -3.68 0.14
N ASP A 65 -7.06 -4.44 0.34
CA ASP A 65 -8.33 -3.85 0.78
C ASP A 65 -8.25 -3.26 2.21
N THR A 66 -9.09 -2.27 2.47
CA THR A 66 -9.05 -1.49 3.71
C THR A 66 -9.57 -2.31 4.88
N ARG A 67 -8.77 -2.44 5.95
CA ARG A 67 -9.19 -3.11 7.19
C ARG A 67 -9.32 -2.09 8.32
N LYS A 68 -10.32 -2.28 9.18
CA LYS A 68 -10.40 -1.52 10.44
C LYS A 68 -9.43 -2.14 11.42
N CYS A 69 -8.48 -1.36 11.93
CA CYS A 69 -7.53 -1.84 12.93
C CYS A 69 -7.66 -0.96 14.17
N VAL A 70 -8.05 -1.57 15.29
CA VAL A 70 -8.14 -0.89 16.59
C VAL A 70 -6.73 -0.85 17.16
N LYS A 71 -6.10 0.34 17.21
CA LYS A 71 -4.81 0.50 17.86
C LYS A 71 -5.02 0.99 19.31
N PRO A 72 -4.45 0.31 20.32
CA PRO A 72 -4.46 0.81 21.68
C PRO A 72 -3.60 2.08 21.76
N THR A 73 -4.16 3.14 22.32
CA THR A 73 -3.48 4.42 22.54
C THR A 73 -2.62 4.38 23.81
N SER A 74 -1.50 5.09 23.84
CA SER A 74 -0.60 5.19 25.00
C SER A 74 -1.27 5.71 26.29
N SER A 75 -2.46 6.31 26.18
CA SER A 75 -3.31 6.68 27.33
C SER A 75 -3.83 5.49 28.14
N THR A 76 -3.75 4.25 27.64
CA THR A 76 -4.14 3.05 28.40
C THR A 76 -3.02 2.48 29.28
N LEU A 77 -1.75 2.84 29.03
CA LEU A 77 -0.62 2.29 29.79
C LEU A 77 -0.39 3.00 31.14
N GLY A 78 -0.84 4.26 31.27
CA GLY A 78 -0.60 5.09 32.46
C GLY A 78 -1.80 5.26 33.41
N ARG A 79 -3.00 4.87 32.99
CA ARG A 79 -4.23 4.91 33.81
C ARG A 79 -4.80 3.51 33.85
N GLY A 80 -4.53 2.79 34.94
CA GLY A 80 -4.94 1.40 35.11
C GLY A 80 -6.41 1.19 34.74
N LEU A 81 -6.66 0.18 33.91
CA LEU A 81 -7.92 -0.55 33.67
C LEU A 81 -9.26 0.20 33.90
N SER A 82 -9.32 1.49 33.62
CA SER A 82 -10.59 2.19 33.51
C SER A 82 -11.10 1.93 32.09
N ASN A 83 -12.21 1.19 31.98
CA ASN A 83 -12.91 0.72 30.78
C ASN A 83 -13.29 1.78 29.73
N ASN A 84 -12.73 3.00 29.79
CA ASN A 84 -12.91 4.10 28.84
C ASN A 84 -11.60 4.43 28.12
N GLY A 85 -10.89 3.42 27.61
CA GLY A 85 -9.83 3.64 26.63
C GLY A 85 -10.45 4.23 25.37
N LEU A 86 -9.98 5.39 24.91
CA LEU A 86 -10.42 5.97 23.65
C LEU A 86 -9.94 5.04 22.52
N GLU A 87 -10.82 4.16 22.06
CA GLU A 87 -10.58 3.31 20.90
C GLU A 87 -10.56 4.18 19.65
N LEU A 88 -9.35 4.58 19.23
CA LEU A 88 -9.18 5.20 17.93
C LEU A 88 -9.31 4.10 16.87
N ASN A 89 -10.48 4.04 16.25
CA ASN A 89 -10.71 3.29 15.03
C ASN A 89 -9.90 3.93 13.91
N VAL A 90 -8.67 3.48 13.72
CA VAL A 90 -7.86 3.88 12.58
C VAL A 90 -8.14 2.91 11.45
N SER A 91 -8.56 3.42 10.30
CA SER A 91 -8.63 2.63 9.09
C SER A 91 -7.19 2.35 8.64
N VAL A 92 -6.74 1.09 8.66
CA VAL A 92 -5.38 0.68 8.30
C VAL A 92 -5.48 -0.31 7.14
N GLY A 93 -4.91 0.07 6.00
CA GLY A 93 -5.03 -0.68 4.75
C GLY A 93 -5.50 0.24 3.62
N GLY A 94 -5.82 -0.36 2.49
CA GLY A 94 -6.03 0.39 1.26
C GLY A 94 -4.72 0.58 0.50
N ALA A 95 -4.85 0.93 -0.77
CA ALA A 95 -3.76 1.31 -1.65
C ALA A 95 -4.01 2.69 -2.23
N ILE A 96 -2.98 3.54 -2.25
CA ILE A 96 -3.00 4.80 -2.99
C ILE A 96 -2.24 4.58 -4.28
N ILE A 97 -2.87 4.84 -5.42
CA ILE A 97 -2.30 4.58 -6.75
C ILE A 97 -2.22 5.89 -7.53
N PHE A 98 -1.02 6.26 -7.96
CA PHE A 98 -0.78 7.31 -8.95
C PHE A 98 -0.44 6.67 -10.30
N VAL A 99 -0.96 7.24 -11.38
CA VAL A 99 -0.63 6.82 -12.75
C VAL A 99 -0.06 8.01 -13.47
N LEU A 100 1.21 7.93 -13.83
CA LEU A 100 1.95 8.99 -14.50
C LEU A 100 2.14 8.63 -15.97
N GLY A 101 2.05 9.63 -16.85
CA GLY A 101 2.52 9.51 -18.23
C GLY A 101 4.02 9.32 -18.26
N VAL A 102 4.49 8.43 -19.13
CA VAL A 102 5.92 8.23 -19.38
C VAL A 102 6.16 8.52 -20.85
N ASP A 103 7.04 9.50 -21.12
CA ASP A 103 7.39 9.91 -22.46
C ASP A 103 8.37 8.91 -23.11
N GLU A 104 9.30 8.37 -22.33
CA GLU A 104 10.31 7.41 -22.79
C GLU A 104 10.63 6.38 -21.70
N MET A 105 10.74 5.10 -22.08
CA MET A 105 11.15 4.01 -21.20
C MET A 105 12.08 3.07 -21.98
N GLU A 106 13.30 2.91 -21.49
CA GLU A 106 14.27 1.95 -22.03
C GLU A 106 14.49 0.80 -21.05
N LYS A 107 14.68 -0.40 -21.60
CA LYS A 107 15.07 -1.60 -20.85
C LYS A 107 16.26 -2.23 -21.55
N PHE A 108 17.39 -2.32 -20.85
CA PHE A 108 18.62 -2.96 -21.30
C PHE A 108 18.66 -4.43 -20.88
#